data_AF-A0A5C9ED96-F1
#
_entry.id   AF-A0A5C9ED96-F1
#
_cell.length_a   1.000
_cell.length_b   1.000
_cell.length_c   1.000
_cell.angle_alpha   90.00
_cell.angle_beta   90.00
_cell.angle_gamma   90.00
#
_symmetry.space_group_name_H-M   'P 1'
#
loop_
_entity.id
_entity.type
_entity.pdbx_description
1 polymer ?
#
loop_
_entity_poly.entity_id
_entity_poly.type
_entity_poly.pdbx_seq_one_letter_code
_entity_poly.pdbx_strand_id
1 'polypeptide(L)'
;MIYQGLNNILSYYLKESSLLYRSLNDYFKKRIEGLDRKLKENEINQESIKKYMQDILDKIESTLQFLGFKDQDFTTTIHDPFIKVKESHLAEITFVSDVFDLIVEPIVNELVFKKICEYFVNINGQQILINLRKAEAFPLESLVEVRELKDLFDKNLKKQERLRNYIQLEDKIIGNYKEHKEQIESLEELKETRNKIQLIYLVYRIIYFFNLESIFDFTNIETYLKEHMDEWLTTIPLVTLKNPDLYFCGIYLAHHLDIDIDMEKVEEFISNLYLEYIDEFESPIMEGTCALYYYVKSIKILDIDIGDENVHKLIDADPDYFKESNLKQMETTCLAVILKIYKILGIFDQIETEKIQAIEQEINNRISGDVIKQYPDGLYSSEATYYVLFHHYMRDEIEQLKDKNLLRNIIDRIYRNLEVLDFSEDTSYDLLSELFYSCESLKLLNCIEEKAMLLHLAKYLFPQEISDAIENSTDFTFDKTNFRHLGVSKRTGETIY
;
A
#
# COMPACT_ATOMS: atom_id res chain seq x y z
N MET A 1 -0.18 0.58 -7.48
CA MET A 1 -0.94 1.05 -6.30
C MET A 1 -1.46 2.49 -6.42
N ILE A 2 -0.58 3.51 -6.54
CA ILE A 2 -0.97 4.95 -6.57
C ILE A 2 -1.95 5.32 -7.70
N TYR A 3 -1.93 4.58 -8.81
CA TYR A 3 -2.81 4.81 -9.95
C TYR A 3 -4.19 4.14 -9.82
N GLN A 4 -4.41 3.21 -8.89
CA GLN A 4 -5.68 2.47 -8.80
C GLN A 4 -6.87 3.43 -8.58
N GLY A 5 -6.73 4.37 -7.65
CA GLY A 5 -7.74 5.40 -7.42
C GLY A 5 -7.95 6.32 -8.64
N LEU A 6 -6.88 6.66 -9.38
CA LEU A 6 -6.98 7.46 -10.60
C LEU A 6 -7.71 6.71 -11.73
N ASN A 7 -7.36 5.44 -11.93
CA ASN A 7 -7.97 4.57 -12.94
C ASN A 7 -9.46 4.40 -12.66
N ASN A 8 -9.84 4.24 -11.39
CA ASN A 8 -11.25 4.17 -10.99
C ASN A 8 -12.01 5.47 -11.26
N ILE A 9 -11.42 6.63 -10.95
CA ILE A 9 -12.02 7.93 -11.26
C ILE A 9 -12.21 8.10 -12.78
N LEU A 10 -11.18 7.76 -13.57
CA LEU A 10 -11.21 7.90 -15.02
C LEU A 10 -12.16 6.91 -15.70
N SER A 11 -12.14 5.64 -15.32
CA SER A 11 -13.04 4.61 -15.86
C SER A 11 -14.50 4.97 -15.59
N TYR A 12 -14.78 5.53 -14.41
CA TYR A 12 -16.10 6.02 -14.08
C TYR A 12 -16.52 7.24 -14.91
N TYR A 13 -15.61 8.20 -15.12
CA TYR A 13 -15.93 9.46 -15.78
C TYR A 13 -15.98 9.36 -17.32
N LEU A 14 -15.10 8.56 -17.93
CA LEU A 14 -15.00 8.37 -19.38
C LEU A 14 -16.07 7.37 -19.86
N LYS A 15 -17.01 7.83 -20.68
CA LYS A 15 -18.14 6.99 -21.14
C LYS A 15 -17.70 5.99 -22.20
N GLU A 16 -16.67 6.33 -22.96
CA GLU A 16 -16.12 5.51 -24.04
C GLU A 16 -14.94 4.65 -23.58
N SER A 17 -14.81 4.40 -22.28
CA SER A 17 -13.77 3.52 -21.70
C SER A 17 -13.87 2.10 -22.24
N SER A 18 -15.09 1.55 -22.37
CA SER A 18 -15.33 0.22 -22.95
C SER A 18 -14.82 0.07 -24.39
N LEU A 19 -14.95 1.11 -25.21
CA LEU A 19 -14.45 1.12 -26.58
C LEU A 19 -12.92 1.16 -26.61
N LEU A 20 -12.31 1.90 -25.68
CA LEU A 20 -10.86 1.95 -25.51
C LEU A 20 -10.32 0.57 -25.10
N TYR A 21 -10.88 -0.08 -24.09
CA TYR A 21 -10.46 -1.42 -23.65
C TYR A 21 -10.50 -2.43 -24.80
N ARG A 22 -11.62 -2.47 -25.52
CA ARG A 22 -11.76 -3.36 -26.68
C ARG A 22 -10.70 -3.12 -27.75
N SER A 23 -10.41 -1.86 -28.06
CA SER A 23 -9.45 -1.50 -29.11
C SER A 23 -8.01 -1.82 -28.70
N LEU A 24 -7.68 -1.63 -27.42
CA LEU A 24 -6.40 -2.07 -26.86
C LEU A 24 -6.28 -3.59 -26.92
N ASN A 25 -7.30 -4.32 -26.44
CA ASN A 25 -7.34 -5.78 -26.46
C ASN A 25 -7.14 -6.32 -27.89
N ASP A 26 -7.95 -5.85 -28.84
CA ASP A 26 -7.86 -6.25 -30.26
C ASP A 26 -6.47 -5.96 -30.86
N TYR A 27 -5.83 -4.85 -30.48
CA TYR A 27 -4.50 -4.50 -30.96
C TYR A 27 -3.41 -5.43 -30.39
N PHE A 28 -3.42 -5.67 -29.08
CA PHE A 28 -2.38 -6.48 -28.43
C PHE A 28 -2.56 -7.97 -28.66
N LYS A 29 -3.79 -8.49 -28.75
CA LYS A 29 -4.07 -9.87 -29.16
C LYS A 29 -3.44 -10.21 -30.51
N LYS A 30 -3.59 -9.33 -31.50
CA LYS A 30 -2.96 -9.50 -32.82
C LYS A 30 -1.44 -9.64 -32.77
N ARG A 31 -0.79 -9.08 -31.75
CA ARG A 31 0.68 -9.16 -31.57
C ARG A 31 1.12 -10.46 -30.90
N ILE A 32 0.22 -11.10 -30.17
CA ILE A 32 0.46 -12.38 -29.50
C ILE A 32 -0.18 -13.57 -30.22
N GLU A 33 -0.92 -13.37 -31.32
CA GLU A 33 -1.54 -14.45 -32.13
C GLU A 33 -0.57 -15.60 -32.45
N GLY A 34 0.71 -15.31 -32.70
CA GLY A 34 1.72 -16.34 -32.97
C GLY A 34 2.09 -17.23 -31.78
N LEU A 35 1.63 -16.89 -30.56
CA LEU A 35 1.72 -17.74 -29.36
C LEU A 35 0.43 -18.54 -29.13
N ASP A 36 -0.66 -18.13 -29.76
CA ASP A 36 -1.98 -18.64 -29.39
C ASP A 36 -2.17 -20.08 -29.86
N ARG A 37 -2.54 -20.93 -28.91
CA ARG A 37 -2.83 -22.34 -29.14
C ARG A 37 -3.70 -22.87 -28.01
N LYS A 38 -4.45 -23.92 -28.31
CA LYS A 38 -5.18 -24.68 -27.30
C LYS A 38 -4.18 -25.38 -26.37
N LEU A 39 -4.41 -25.27 -25.07
CA LEU A 39 -3.64 -25.95 -24.04
C LEU A 39 -4.20 -27.36 -23.80
N LYS A 40 -3.31 -28.32 -23.54
CA LYS A 40 -3.69 -29.66 -23.07
C LYS A 40 -3.90 -29.63 -21.55
N GLU A 41 -4.70 -30.55 -21.00
CA GLU A 41 -4.99 -30.61 -19.55
C GLU A 41 -3.72 -30.65 -18.68
N ASN A 42 -2.69 -31.36 -19.12
CA ASN A 42 -1.41 -31.44 -18.40
C ASN A 42 -0.57 -30.14 -18.44
N GLU A 43 -0.92 -29.19 -19.32
CA GLU A 43 -0.28 -27.87 -19.43
C GLU A 43 -1.03 -26.79 -18.63
N ILE A 44 -2.23 -27.08 -18.09
CA ILE A 44 -3.02 -26.16 -17.27
C ILE A 44 -2.59 -26.32 -15.81
N ASN A 45 -1.41 -25.80 -15.50
CA ASN A 45 -0.88 -25.74 -14.14
C ASN A 45 -0.17 -24.41 -13.92
N GLN A 46 0.00 -24.00 -12.66
CA GLN A 46 0.55 -22.68 -12.32
C GLN A 46 1.91 -22.40 -12.98
N GLU A 47 2.82 -23.36 -12.99
CA GLU A 47 4.17 -23.18 -13.55
C GLU A 47 4.13 -22.95 -15.07
N SER A 48 3.34 -23.75 -15.78
CA SER A 48 3.18 -23.62 -17.23
C SER A 48 2.48 -22.30 -17.60
N ILE A 49 1.43 -21.91 -16.87
CA ILE A 49 0.74 -20.63 -17.09
C ILE A 49 1.67 -19.45 -16.80
N LYS A 50 2.48 -19.49 -15.74
CA LYS A 50 3.50 -18.46 -15.47
C LYS A 50 4.48 -18.31 -16.64
N LYS A 51 4.89 -19.43 -17.25
CA LYS A 51 5.77 -19.39 -18.43
C LYS A 51 5.09 -18.73 -19.64
N TYR A 52 3.85 -19.10 -19.96
CA TYR A 52 3.11 -18.45 -21.05
C TYR A 52 2.85 -16.96 -20.79
N MET A 53 2.55 -16.62 -19.54
CA MET A 53 2.41 -15.24 -19.11
C MET A 53 3.69 -14.45 -19.36
N GLN A 54 4.87 -15.00 -19.02
CA GLN A 54 6.14 -14.34 -19.30
C GLN A 54 6.37 -14.17 -20.81
N ASP A 55 6.14 -15.21 -21.62
CA ASP A 55 6.27 -15.13 -23.09
C ASP A 55 5.35 -14.05 -23.70
N ILE A 56 4.14 -13.89 -23.15
CA ILE A 56 3.20 -12.84 -23.53
C ILE A 56 3.73 -11.47 -23.09
N LEU A 57 4.12 -11.31 -21.83
CA LEU A 57 4.62 -10.05 -21.28
C LEU A 57 5.83 -9.54 -22.06
N ASP A 58 6.79 -10.40 -22.42
CA ASP A 58 7.96 -10.04 -23.23
C ASP A 58 7.56 -9.44 -24.59
N LYS A 59 6.54 -10.03 -25.26
CA LYS A 59 6.00 -9.51 -26.53
C LYS A 59 5.25 -8.20 -26.34
N ILE A 60 4.49 -8.08 -25.27
CA ILE A 60 3.72 -6.88 -24.95
C ILE A 60 4.67 -5.72 -24.62
N GLU A 61 5.70 -5.96 -23.83
CA GLU A 61 6.75 -4.98 -23.50
C GLU A 61 7.43 -4.45 -24.76
N SER A 62 7.89 -5.34 -25.65
CA SER A 62 8.47 -4.93 -26.93
C SER A 62 7.49 -4.10 -27.79
N THR A 63 6.21 -4.45 -27.78
CA THR A 63 5.16 -3.71 -28.49
C THR A 63 4.94 -2.32 -27.87
N LEU A 64 4.93 -2.23 -26.54
CA LEU A 64 4.79 -0.97 -25.79
C LEU A 64 6.01 -0.06 -26.01
N GLN A 65 7.23 -0.60 -25.99
CA GLN A 65 8.44 0.14 -26.34
C GLN A 65 8.37 0.72 -27.76
N PHE A 66 7.88 -0.06 -28.74
CA PHE A 66 7.64 0.44 -30.10
C PHE A 66 6.63 1.61 -30.14
N LEU A 67 5.64 1.59 -29.26
CA LEU A 67 4.66 2.68 -29.10
C LEU A 67 5.23 3.90 -28.35
N GLY A 68 6.44 3.80 -27.79
CA GLY A 68 7.16 4.87 -27.13
C GLY A 68 7.12 4.85 -25.60
N PHE A 69 6.62 3.77 -24.99
CA PHE A 69 6.79 3.52 -23.56
C PHE A 69 8.27 3.29 -23.23
N LYS A 70 8.66 3.61 -22.00
CA LYS A 70 10.04 3.48 -21.51
C LYS A 70 10.15 2.37 -20.48
N ASP A 71 11.36 1.86 -20.26
CA ASP A 71 11.62 0.77 -19.30
C ASP A 71 11.17 1.10 -17.87
N GLN A 72 11.25 2.38 -17.48
CA GLN A 72 10.73 2.87 -16.20
C GLN A 72 9.21 2.66 -16.04
N ASP A 73 8.46 2.62 -17.15
CA ASP A 73 7.01 2.41 -17.13
C ASP A 73 6.65 0.96 -16.78
N PHE A 74 7.58 0.02 -16.99
CA PHE A 74 7.37 -1.41 -16.75
C PHE A 74 7.85 -1.84 -15.36
N THR A 75 8.82 -1.13 -14.78
CA THR A 75 9.53 -1.49 -13.53
C THR A 75 8.58 -1.91 -12.41
N THR A 76 7.49 -1.19 -12.18
CA THR A 76 6.57 -1.44 -11.06
C THR A 76 5.28 -2.14 -11.44
N THR A 77 4.99 -2.26 -12.74
CA THR A 77 3.69 -2.69 -13.25
C THR A 77 3.77 -4.05 -13.94
N ILE A 78 4.74 -4.26 -14.84
CA ILE A 78 4.95 -5.53 -15.55
C ILE A 78 5.81 -6.48 -14.71
N HIS A 79 6.84 -5.96 -14.03
CA HIS A 79 7.69 -6.75 -13.15
C HIS A 79 7.16 -6.85 -11.73
N ASP A 80 5.86 -6.58 -11.56
CA ASP A 80 5.18 -6.73 -10.28
C ASP A 80 5.24 -8.21 -9.84
N PRO A 81 5.94 -8.54 -8.74
CA PRO A 81 6.10 -9.92 -8.29
C PRO A 81 4.76 -10.54 -7.84
N PHE A 82 3.72 -9.71 -7.67
CA PHE A 82 2.39 -10.14 -7.26
C PHE A 82 1.42 -10.35 -8.42
N ILE A 83 1.89 -10.39 -9.67
CA ILE A 83 1.08 -10.92 -10.79
C ILE A 83 0.83 -12.42 -10.54
N LYS A 84 -0.29 -12.72 -9.87
CA LYS A 84 -0.65 -14.07 -9.43
C LYS A 84 -1.64 -14.72 -10.39
N VAL A 85 -1.34 -15.96 -10.75
CA VAL A 85 -2.31 -16.88 -11.37
C VAL A 85 -3.22 -17.41 -10.25
N LYS A 86 -4.46 -16.92 -10.18
CA LYS A 86 -5.45 -17.42 -9.21
C LYS A 86 -5.92 -18.81 -9.62
N GLU A 87 -6.28 -19.65 -8.65
CA GLU A 87 -6.83 -20.99 -8.95
C GLU A 87 -8.11 -20.91 -9.79
N SER A 88 -8.93 -19.87 -9.57
CA SER A 88 -10.10 -19.59 -10.40
C SER A 88 -9.74 -19.36 -11.87
N HIS A 89 -8.62 -18.69 -12.15
CA HIS A 89 -8.17 -18.47 -13.53
C HIS A 89 -7.80 -19.79 -14.21
N LEU A 90 -7.17 -20.73 -13.50
CA LEU A 90 -6.77 -22.02 -14.06
C LEU A 90 -7.98 -22.80 -14.61
N ALA A 91 -9.14 -22.69 -13.96
CA ALA A 91 -10.36 -23.35 -14.40
C ALA A 91 -10.94 -22.75 -15.70
N GLU A 92 -10.62 -21.49 -16.00
CA GLU A 92 -11.15 -20.76 -17.17
C GLU A 92 -10.21 -20.82 -18.38
N ILE A 93 -8.92 -21.10 -18.15
CA ILE A 93 -7.90 -21.11 -19.21
C ILE A 93 -8.01 -22.37 -20.09
N THR A 94 -8.23 -22.16 -21.37
CA THR A 94 -8.29 -23.20 -22.41
C THR A 94 -7.32 -22.94 -23.57
N PHE A 95 -6.99 -21.68 -23.82
CA PHE A 95 -6.03 -21.20 -24.81
C PHE A 95 -4.95 -20.34 -24.16
N VAL A 96 -3.82 -20.17 -24.83
CA VAL A 96 -2.78 -19.21 -24.39
C VAL A 96 -3.32 -17.78 -24.38
N SER A 97 -4.20 -17.43 -25.32
CA SER A 97 -4.89 -16.13 -25.34
C SER A 97 -5.75 -15.87 -24.10
N ASP A 98 -6.29 -16.90 -23.43
CA ASP A 98 -7.03 -16.72 -22.17
C ASP A 98 -6.12 -16.20 -21.04
N VAL A 99 -4.82 -16.52 -21.09
CA VAL A 99 -3.82 -15.94 -20.17
C VAL A 99 -3.69 -14.44 -20.39
N PHE A 100 -3.76 -13.99 -21.65
CA PHE A 100 -3.75 -12.56 -21.94
C PHE A 100 -5.01 -11.88 -21.37
N ASP A 101 -6.19 -12.41 -21.67
CA ASP A 101 -7.47 -11.81 -21.25
C ASP A 101 -7.61 -11.73 -19.72
N LEU A 102 -7.29 -12.81 -19.02
CA LEU A 102 -7.53 -12.90 -17.58
C LEU A 102 -6.44 -12.21 -16.73
N ILE A 103 -5.23 -12.05 -17.26
CA ILE A 103 -4.07 -11.64 -16.46
C ILE A 103 -3.35 -10.41 -17.04
N VAL A 104 -3.11 -10.37 -18.35
CA VAL A 104 -2.25 -9.35 -18.96
C VAL A 104 -3.02 -8.12 -19.46
N GLU A 105 -4.24 -8.28 -19.94
CA GLU A 105 -5.09 -7.18 -20.41
C GLU A 105 -5.25 -6.06 -19.34
N PRO A 106 -5.53 -6.37 -18.06
CA PRO A 106 -5.59 -5.33 -17.02
C PRO A 106 -4.29 -4.51 -16.88
N ILE A 107 -3.13 -5.15 -17.02
CA ILE A 107 -1.80 -4.50 -16.93
C ILE A 107 -1.63 -3.50 -18.08
N VAL A 108 -2.01 -3.89 -19.30
CA VAL A 108 -1.97 -3.01 -20.47
C VAL A 108 -2.87 -1.79 -20.27
N ASN A 109 -4.08 -1.99 -19.77
CA ASN A 109 -5.03 -0.91 -19.50
C ASN A 109 -4.49 0.08 -18.46
N GLU A 110 -3.89 -0.42 -17.36
CA GLU A 110 -3.24 0.41 -16.35
C GLU A 110 -2.14 1.30 -16.94
N LEU A 111 -1.26 0.72 -17.77
CA LEU A 111 -0.18 1.46 -18.42
C LEU A 111 -0.71 2.57 -19.34
N VAL A 112 -1.74 2.28 -20.13
CA VAL A 112 -2.35 3.29 -21.01
C VAL A 112 -3.04 4.39 -20.21
N PHE A 113 -3.77 4.05 -19.14
CA PHE A 113 -4.43 5.04 -18.27
C PHE A 113 -3.41 5.90 -17.50
N LYS A 114 -2.26 5.35 -17.11
CA LYS A 114 -1.12 6.12 -16.60
C LYS A 114 -0.66 7.17 -17.63
N LYS A 115 -0.55 6.81 -18.91
CA LYS A 115 -0.20 7.76 -19.99
C LYS A 115 -1.28 8.80 -20.28
N ILE A 116 -2.55 8.48 -20.04
CA ILE A 116 -3.64 9.46 -20.07
C ILE A 116 -3.49 10.47 -18.93
N CYS A 117 -3.21 10.03 -17.70
CA CYS A 117 -2.97 10.92 -16.56
C CYS A 117 -1.78 11.87 -16.81
N GLU A 118 -0.68 11.31 -17.30
CA GLU A 118 0.52 12.02 -17.74
C GLU A 118 0.21 13.08 -18.81
N TYR A 119 -0.66 12.76 -19.78
CA TYR A 119 -1.13 13.71 -20.78
C TYR A 119 -1.89 14.89 -20.16
N PHE A 120 -2.76 14.67 -19.16
CA PHE A 120 -3.49 15.76 -18.48
C PHE A 120 -2.59 16.82 -17.87
N VAL A 121 -1.41 16.42 -17.43
CA VAL A 121 -0.46 17.30 -16.75
C VAL A 121 0.73 17.70 -17.60
N ASN A 122 0.67 17.43 -18.92
CA ASN A 122 1.71 17.78 -19.89
C ASN A 122 3.08 17.11 -19.61
N ILE A 123 3.08 15.86 -19.12
CA ILE A 123 4.29 15.05 -18.98
C ILE A 123 4.22 13.89 -19.97
N ASN A 124 5.08 13.85 -21.00
CA ASN A 124 5.40 12.69 -21.85
C ASN A 124 4.30 11.74 -22.39
N GLY A 125 3.01 11.94 -22.13
CA GLY A 125 1.93 11.05 -22.56
C GLY A 125 1.44 11.31 -23.99
N GLN A 126 1.56 12.54 -24.49
CA GLN A 126 0.99 12.95 -25.78
C GLN A 126 1.49 12.11 -26.96
N GLN A 127 2.80 11.85 -27.04
CA GLN A 127 3.36 11.10 -28.16
C GLN A 127 2.89 9.65 -28.17
N ILE A 128 2.76 9.04 -26.99
CA ILE A 128 2.25 7.68 -26.83
C ILE A 128 0.78 7.60 -27.28
N LEU A 129 -0.07 8.54 -26.84
CA LEU A 129 -1.47 8.58 -27.28
C LEU A 129 -1.60 8.74 -28.80
N ILE A 130 -0.73 9.56 -29.43
CA ILE A 130 -0.68 9.70 -30.89
C ILE A 130 -0.26 8.38 -31.55
N ASN A 131 0.74 7.70 -31.00
CA ASN A 131 1.22 6.42 -31.55
C ASN A 131 0.15 5.33 -31.42
N LEU A 132 -0.54 5.23 -30.28
CA LEU A 132 -1.67 4.34 -30.09
C LEU A 132 -2.81 4.66 -31.07
N ARG A 133 -3.11 5.94 -31.31
CA ARG A 133 -4.12 6.34 -32.29
C ARG A 133 -3.77 5.92 -33.71
N LYS A 134 -2.50 6.10 -34.12
CA LYS A 134 -1.98 5.67 -35.44
C LYS A 134 -2.00 4.15 -35.60
N ALA A 135 -1.82 3.43 -34.50
CA ALA A 135 -1.88 1.98 -34.44
C ALA A 135 -3.32 1.44 -34.38
N GLU A 136 -4.33 2.32 -34.43
CA GLU A 136 -5.76 1.99 -34.28
C GLU A 136 -6.12 1.37 -32.92
N ALA A 137 -5.22 1.46 -31.94
CA ALA A 137 -5.42 0.98 -30.57
C ALA A 137 -6.11 2.02 -29.65
N PHE A 138 -6.32 3.25 -30.15
CA PHE A 138 -6.98 4.32 -29.43
C PHE A 138 -8.11 4.91 -30.30
N PRO A 139 -9.39 4.66 -29.98
CA PRO A 139 -10.53 5.18 -30.74
C PRO A 139 -10.59 6.71 -30.80
N LEU A 140 -11.24 7.25 -31.83
CA LEU A 140 -11.38 8.70 -31.96
C LEU A 140 -12.30 9.26 -30.87
N GLU A 141 -13.36 8.53 -30.56
CA GLU A 141 -14.38 8.84 -29.56
C GLU A 141 -13.74 8.99 -28.17
N SER A 142 -12.97 7.99 -27.74
CA SER A 142 -12.21 8.04 -26.49
C SER A 142 -11.18 9.18 -26.48
N LEU A 143 -10.56 9.51 -27.62
CA LEU A 143 -9.59 10.60 -27.72
C LEU A 143 -10.25 11.97 -27.55
N VAL A 144 -11.48 12.13 -28.06
CA VAL A 144 -12.26 13.36 -27.87
C VAL A 144 -12.58 13.54 -26.39
N GLU A 145 -13.05 12.51 -25.68
CA GLU A 145 -13.34 12.61 -24.24
C GLU A 145 -12.09 12.95 -23.42
N VAL A 146 -10.96 12.29 -23.70
CA VAL A 146 -9.67 12.61 -23.03
C VAL A 146 -9.24 14.05 -23.33
N ARG A 147 -9.47 14.56 -24.54
CA ARG A 147 -9.15 15.95 -24.86
C ARG A 147 -10.07 16.95 -24.14
N GLU A 148 -11.36 16.67 -24.05
CA GLU A 148 -12.29 17.50 -23.28
C GLU A 148 -11.89 17.56 -21.80
N LEU A 149 -11.47 16.41 -21.25
CA LEU A 149 -10.96 16.34 -19.89
C LEU A 149 -9.65 17.12 -19.70
N LYS A 150 -8.74 17.04 -20.69
CA LYS A 150 -7.53 17.87 -20.73
C LYS A 150 -7.87 19.36 -20.70
N ASP A 151 -8.87 19.79 -21.47
CA ASP A 151 -9.30 21.19 -21.51
C ASP A 151 -9.85 21.67 -20.14
N LEU A 152 -10.48 20.79 -19.36
CA LEU A 152 -10.89 21.11 -17.98
C LEU A 152 -9.67 21.29 -17.05
N PHE A 153 -8.66 20.43 -17.17
CA PHE A 153 -7.40 20.59 -16.44
C PHE A 153 -6.66 21.88 -16.82
N ASP A 154 -6.63 22.23 -18.10
CA ASP A 154 -5.98 23.46 -18.58
C ASP A 154 -6.68 24.74 -18.10
N LYS A 155 -7.98 24.67 -17.83
CA LYS A 155 -8.74 25.73 -17.17
C LYS A 155 -8.51 25.79 -15.66
N ASN A 156 -8.01 24.70 -15.05
CA ASN A 156 -7.77 24.59 -13.62
C ASN A 156 -6.32 24.19 -13.31
N LEU A 157 -5.41 25.14 -13.49
CA LEU A 157 -3.96 24.94 -13.31
C LEU A 157 -3.59 24.40 -11.92
N LYS A 158 -4.34 24.75 -10.87
CA LYS A 158 -4.10 24.25 -9.52
C LYS A 158 -4.35 22.74 -9.42
N LYS A 159 -5.41 22.23 -10.06
CA LYS A 159 -5.69 20.79 -10.12
C LYS A 159 -4.68 20.07 -10.98
N GLN A 160 -4.30 20.68 -12.11
CA GLN A 160 -3.24 20.14 -12.98
C GLN A 160 -1.91 20.00 -12.23
N GLU A 161 -1.50 21.00 -11.45
CA GLU A 161 -0.28 20.95 -10.63
C GLU A 161 -0.37 19.89 -9.53
N ARG A 162 -1.52 19.78 -8.86
CA ARG A 162 -1.74 18.73 -7.83
C ARG A 162 -1.67 17.33 -8.40
N LEU A 163 -2.34 17.09 -9.54
CA LEU A 163 -2.26 15.81 -10.24
C LEU A 163 -0.81 15.55 -10.69
N ARG A 164 -0.10 16.58 -11.18
CA ARG A 164 1.29 16.47 -11.59
C ARG A 164 2.17 15.98 -10.43
N ASN A 165 2.09 16.66 -9.30
CA ASN A 165 2.86 16.28 -8.11
C ASN A 165 2.45 14.87 -7.65
N TYR A 166 1.16 14.55 -7.65
CA TYR A 166 0.70 13.23 -7.24
C TYR A 166 1.26 12.10 -8.12
N ILE A 167 1.18 12.20 -9.45
CA ILE A 167 1.67 11.14 -10.34
C ILE A 167 3.20 11.03 -10.35
N GLN A 168 3.91 12.12 -10.06
CA GLN A 168 5.37 12.14 -9.96
C GLN A 168 5.90 11.60 -8.62
N LEU A 169 5.04 11.30 -7.64
CA LEU A 169 5.48 10.69 -6.38
C LEU A 169 6.18 9.36 -6.60
N GLU A 170 5.59 8.49 -7.42
CA GLU A 170 6.16 7.19 -7.77
C GLU A 170 7.56 7.38 -8.37
N ASP A 171 7.69 8.19 -9.41
CA ASP A 171 8.98 8.45 -10.07
C ASP A 171 10.02 9.05 -9.12
N LYS A 172 9.62 9.96 -8.22
CA LYS A 172 10.55 10.57 -7.25
C LYS A 172 11.03 9.59 -6.20
N ILE A 173 10.16 8.76 -5.64
CA ILE A 173 10.54 7.75 -4.64
C ILE A 173 11.46 6.73 -5.29
N ILE A 174 11.04 6.17 -6.43
CA ILE A 174 11.83 5.17 -7.15
C ILE A 174 13.18 5.75 -7.57
N GLY A 175 13.21 6.97 -8.10
CA GLY A 175 14.43 7.67 -8.49
C GLY A 175 15.38 7.82 -7.30
N ASN A 176 14.89 8.34 -6.18
CA ASN A 176 15.68 8.53 -4.97
C ASN A 176 16.24 7.20 -4.43
N TYR A 177 15.42 6.14 -4.41
CA TYR A 177 15.85 4.81 -3.94
C TYR A 177 16.87 4.16 -4.89
N LYS A 178 16.72 4.33 -6.22
CA LYS A 178 17.69 3.85 -7.20
C LYS A 178 19.02 4.61 -7.11
N GLU A 179 18.98 5.93 -6.93
CA GLU A 179 20.17 6.77 -6.78
C GLU A 179 20.99 6.40 -5.54
N HIS A 180 20.33 5.97 -4.46
CA HIS A 180 20.96 5.56 -3.21
C HIS A 180 21.04 4.04 -3.03
N LYS A 181 20.98 3.27 -4.12
CA LYS A 181 20.99 1.79 -4.06
C LYS A 181 22.15 1.24 -3.22
N GLU A 182 23.38 1.64 -3.54
CA GLU A 182 24.59 1.16 -2.85
C GLU A 182 24.59 1.53 -1.37
N GLN A 183 24.06 2.71 -1.02
CA GLN A 183 23.95 3.15 0.36
C GLN A 183 22.94 2.30 1.13
N ILE A 184 21.76 2.04 0.55
CA ILE A 184 20.73 1.19 1.15
C ILE A 184 21.28 -0.22 1.41
N GLU A 185 21.95 -0.81 0.43
CA GLU A 185 22.56 -2.14 0.56
C GLU A 185 23.68 -2.15 1.61
N SER A 186 24.45 -1.06 1.72
CA SER A 186 25.49 -0.92 2.75
C SER A 186 24.96 -0.85 4.19
N LEU A 187 23.66 -0.59 4.39
CA LEU A 187 23.04 -0.64 5.73
C LEU A 187 23.14 -2.04 6.34
N GLU A 188 23.27 -3.09 5.52
CA GLU A 188 23.50 -4.47 5.97
C GLU A 188 24.86 -4.66 6.65
N GLU A 189 25.81 -3.74 6.42
CA GLU A 189 27.16 -3.75 7.00
C GLU A 189 27.25 -3.01 8.35
N LEU A 190 26.16 -2.36 8.79
CA LEU A 190 26.13 -1.66 10.08
C LEU A 190 26.50 -2.61 11.23
N LYS A 191 27.33 -2.12 12.17
CA LYS A 191 27.81 -2.96 13.28
C LYS A 191 26.75 -3.20 14.35
N GLU A 192 25.88 -2.23 14.57
CA GLU A 192 24.83 -2.32 15.58
C GLU A 192 23.60 -3.03 15.01
N THR A 193 23.27 -4.21 15.53
CA THR A 193 22.11 -5.04 15.15
C THR A 193 20.83 -4.22 15.09
N ARG A 194 20.61 -3.40 16.13
CA ARG A 194 19.44 -2.54 16.24
C ARG A 194 19.31 -1.64 15.02
N ASN A 195 20.37 -0.90 14.69
CA ASN A 195 20.31 0.04 13.58
C ASN A 195 20.19 -0.66 12.23
N LYS A 196 20.94 -1.75 12.05
CA LYS A 196 20.85 -2.60 10.86
C LYS A 196 19.42 -3.05 10.60
N ILE A 197 18.83 -3.80 11.53
CA ILE A 197 17.55 -4.48 11.30
C ILE A 197 16.39 -3.49 11.24
N GLN A 198 16.34 -2.48 12.11
CA GLN A 198 15.23 -1.52 12.13
C GLN A 198 15.23 -0.61 10.90
N LEU A 199 16.41 -0.11 10.46
CA LEU A 199 16.50 0.70 9.24
C LEU A 199 16.14 -0.13 8.02
N ILE A 200 16.72 -1.33 7.87
CA ILE A 200 16.40 -2.22 6.75
C ILE A 200 14.91 -2.55 6.73
N TYR A 201 14.30 -2.82 7.88
CA TYR A 201 12.85 -3.02 7.95
C TYR A 201 12.08 -1.80 7.40
N LEU A 202 12.34 -0.59 7.87
CA LEU A 202 11.61 0.61 7.41
C LEU A 202 11.83 0.88 5.91
N VAL A 203 13.06 0.72 5.43
CA VAL A 203 13.42 0.90 4.03
C VAL A 203 12.76 -0.17 3.16
N TYR A 204 12.83 -1.43 3.59
CA TYR A 204 12.22 -2.57 2.91
C TYR A 204 10.70 -2.41 2.81
N ARG A 205 10.03 -1.87 3.83
CA ARG A 205 8.58 -1.58 3.76
C ARG A 205 8.21 -0.65 2.60
N ILE A 206 9.06 0.33 2.29
CA ILE A 206 8.85 1.24 1.16
C ILE A 206 9.22 0.56 -0.17
N ILE A 207 10.30 -0.22 -0.20
CA ILE A 207 10.69 -1.03 -1.37
C ILE A 207 9.55 -1.97 -1.76
N TYR A 208 9.01 -2.72 -0.78
CA TYR A 208 7.88 -3.62 -0.92
C TYR A 208 6.62 -2.89 -1.40
N PHE A 209 6.35 -1.69 -0.90
CA PHE A 209 5.20 -0.89 -1.34
C PHE A 209 5.24 -0.55 -2.84
N PHE A 210 6.43 -0.26 -3.37
CA PHE A 210 6.64 0.13 -4.77
C PHE A 210 7.07 -1.01 -5.67
N ASN A 211 7.09 -2.26 -5.18
CA ASN A 211 7.53 -3.44 -5.91
C ASN A 211 8.97 -3.30 -6.45
N LEU A 212 9.89 -2.79 -5.63
CA LEU A 212 11.27 -2.50 -6.03
C LEU A 212 12.27 -3.59 -5.64
N GLU A 213 11.81 -4.72 -5.11
CA GLU A 213 12.64 -5.79 -4.55
C GLU A 213 13.68 -6.30 -5.55
N SER A 214 13.32 -6.41 -6.83
CA SER A 214 14.22 -6.86 -7.90
C SER A 214 15.43 -5.94 -8.15
N ILE A 215 15.42 -4.72 -7.62
CA ILE A 215 16.49 -3.74 -7.80
C ILE A 215 17.57 -3.89 -6.74
N PHE A 216 17.22 -4.39 -5.56
CA PHE A 216 18.07 -4.43 -4.37
C PHE A 216 18.55 -5.84 -4.07
N ASP A 217 19.79 -5.96 -3.59
CA ASP A 217 20.35 -7.20 -3.07
C ASP A 217 20.13 -7.29 -1.56
N PHE A 218 19.38 -8.30 -1.12
CA PHE A 218 19.10 -8.59 0.29
C PHE A 218 19.82 -9.84 0.80
N THR A 219 20.86 -10.30 0.10
CA THR A 219 21.54 -11.56 0.44
C THR A 219 22.27 -11.49 1.79
N ASN A 220 22.84 -10.34 2.19
CA ASN A 220 23.55 -10.29 3.47
C ASN A 220 22.57 -10.16 4.64
N ILE A 221 21.43 -9.48 4.48
CA ILE A 221 20.39 -9.49 5.51
C ILE A 221 19.82 -10.90 5.71
N GLU A 222 19.63 -11.68 4.63
CA GLU A 222 19.25 -13.09 4.71
C GLU A 222 20.23 -13.89 5.56
N THR A 223 21.53 -13.78 5.24
CA THR A 223 22.59 -14.49 5.95
C THR A 223 22.63 -14.06 7.42
N TYR A 224 22.53 -12.75 7.69
CA TYR A 224 22.57 -12.21 9.04
C TYR A 224 21.40 -12.69 9.90
N LEU A 225 20.17 -12.68 9.38
CA LEU A 225 19.00 -13.13 10.13
C LEU A 225 19.09 -14.60 10.51
N LYS A 226 19.67 -15.45 9.65
CA LYS A 226 19.91 -16.87 9.92
C LYS A 226 21.01 -17.12 10.96
N GLU A 227 22.16 -16.44 10.81
CA GLU A 227 23.35 -16.73 11.61
C GLU A 227 23.36 -16.03 12.98
N HIS A 228 22.62 -14.93 13.14
CA HIS A 228 22.68 -14.06 14.32
C HIS A 228 21.33 -13.92 15.05
N MET A 229 20.52 -14.98 15.09
CA MET A 229 19.20 -14.97 15.72
C MET A 229 19.19 -14.46 17.17
N ASP A 230 20.21 -14.79 17.97
CA ASP A 230 20.32 -14.32 19.35
C ASP A 230 20.53 -12.80 19.48
N GLU A 231 21.02 -12.14 18.44
CA GLU A 231 21.26 -10.70 18.46
C GLU A 231 19.97 -9.91 18.21
N TRP A 232 19.07 -10.43 17.36
CA TRP A 232 17.87 -9.72 16.94
C TRP A 232 16.56 -10.25 17.56
N LEU A 233 16.53 -11.49 18.08
CA LEU A 233 15.42 -11.99 18.92
C LEU A 233 15.53 -11.43 20.34
N THR A 234 15.37 -10.12 20.44
CA THR A 234 15.37 -9.39 21.70
C THR A 234 14.45 -8.17 21.59
N THR A 235 14.02 -7.65 22.75
CA THR A 235 13.27 -6.40 22.84
C THR A 235 14.23 -5.23 23.00
N ILE A 236 13.75 -4.03 22.66
CA ILE A 236 14.50 -2.79 22.88
C ILE A 236 13.81 -1.89 23.91
N PRO A 237 14.57 -1.04 24.63
CA PRO A 237 13.97 0.03 25.40
C PRO A 237 13.23 1.03 24.49
N LEU A 238 12.10 1.57 24.97
CA LEU A 238 11.32 2.62 24.31
C LEU A 238 10.78 2.21 22.92
N VAL A 239 10.05 1.09 22.87
CA VAL A 239 9.32 0.67 21.67
C VAL A 239 8.24 1.68 21.33
N THR A 240 8.26 2.18 20.10
CA THR A 240 7.22 3.07 19.57
C THR A 240 6.89 2.68 18.14
N LEU A 241 5.84 3.26 17.57
CA LEU A 241 5.49 3.01 16.16
C LEU A 241 6.53 3.55 15.16
N LYS A 242 7.38 4.49 15.59
CA LYS A 242 8.55 5.03 14.88
C LYS A 242 9.81 4.18 15.06
N ASN A 243 9.91 3.54 16.22
CA ASN A 243 11.03 2.73 16.66
C ASN A 243 10.52 1.29 16.87
N PRO A 244 10.25 0.55 15.78
CA PRO A 244 9.61 -0.76 15.83
C PRO A 244 10.46 -1.77 16.59
N ASP A 245 9.84 -2.72 17.30
CA ASP A 245 10.63 -3.66 18.10
C ASP A 245 11.57 -4.53 17.24
N LEU A 246 12.73 -4.88 17.78
CA LEU A 246 13.82 -5.49 17.02
C LEU A 246 13.46 -6.90 16.54
N TYR A 247 12.91 -7.73 17.44
CA TYR A 247 12.44 -9.07 17.08
C TYR A 247 11.36 -9.04 16.00
N PHE A 248 10.43 -8.08 16.07
CA PHE A 248 9.36 -7.94 15.09
C PHE A 248 9.93 -7.56 13.71
N CYS A 249 10.91 -6.67 13.66
CA CYS A 249 11.58 -6.32 12.40
C CYS A 249 12.25 -7.54 11.76
N GLY A 250 12.95 -8.36 12.55
CA GLY A 250 13.57 -9.60 12.09
C GLY A 250 12.55 -10.62 11.57
N ILE A 251 11.48 -10.90 12.34
CA ILE A 251 10.38 -11.77 11.93
C ILE A 251 9.72 -11.28 10.63
N TYR A 252 9.45 -9.98 10.55
CA TYR A 252 8.82 -9.37 9.38
C TYR A 252 9.68 -9.55 8.12
N LEU A 253 10.97 -9.21 8.22
CA LEU A 253 11.92 -9.35 7.11
C LEU A 253 12.05 -10.81 6.69
N ALA A 254 12.19 -11.73 7.66
CA ALA A 254 12.29 -13.14 7.37
C ALA A 254 11.07 -13.68 6.61
N HIS A 255 9.86 -13.31 7.05
CA HIS A 255 8.62 -13.71 6.39
C HIS A 255 8.50 -13.16 4.96
N HIS A 256 8.82 -11.87 4.74
CA HIS A 256 8.58 -11.24 3.43
C HIS A 256 9.68 -11.49 2.40
N LEU A 257 10.90 -11.82 2.86
CA LEU A 257 12.02 -12.22 2.02
C LEU A 257 12.12 -13.74 1.85
N ASP A 258 11.18 -14.52 2.39
CA ASP A 258 11.15 -15.99 2.33
C ASP A 258 12.42 -16.65 2.92
N ILE A 259 12.88 -16.13 4.07
CA ILE A 259 14.08 -16.56 4.78
C ILE A 259 13.71 -17.65 5.79
N ASP A 260 14.29 -18.83 5.62
CA ASP A 260 14.18 -19.93 6.58
C ASP A 260 14.90 -19.59 7.90
N ILE A 261 14.17 -19.50 9.01
CA ILE A 261 14.67 -19.19 10.36
C ILE A 261 14.26 -20.30 11.34
N ASP A 262 14.96 -20.42 12.47
CA ASP A 262 14.63 -21.40 13.52
C ASP A 262 13.30 -21.04 14.20
N MET A 263 12.22 -21.65 13.71
CA MET A 263 10.86 -21.40 14.18
C MET A 263 10.64 -21.84 15.64
N GLU A 264 11.28 -22.92 16.09
CA GLU A 264 11.15 -23.37 17.48
C GLU A 264 11.70 -22.31 18.44
N LYS A 265 12.85 -21.73 18.10
CA LYS A 265 13.48 -20.65 18.87
C LYS A 265 12.64 -19.37 18.88
N VAL A 266 12.03 -19.02 17.74
CA VAL A 266 11.14 -17.86 17.64
C VAL A 266 9.89 -18.06 18.50
N GLU A 267 9.25 -19.22 18.42
CA GLU A 267 8.06 -19.56 19.23
C GLU A 267 8.36 -19.55 20.73
N GLU A 268 9.53 -20.07 21.15
CA GLU A 268 9.98 -20.01 22.54
C GLU A 268 10.14 -18.56 23.01
N PHE A 269 10.79 -17.71 22.21
CA PHE A 269 10.97 -16.29 22.51
C PHE A 269 9.62 -15.56 22.63
N ILE A 270 8.70 -15.76 21.67
CA ILE A 270 7.35 -15.17 21.70
C ILE A 270 6.55 -15.65 22.92
N SER A 271 6.70 -16.91 23.32
CA SER A 271 6.04 -17.44 24.51
C SER A 271 6.57 -16.82 25.81
N ASN A 272 7.88 -16.54 25.88
CA ASN A 272 8.48 -15.85 27.03
C ASN A 272 8.05 -14.39 27.08
N LEU A 273 7.99 -13.68 25.93
CA LEU A 273 7.50 -12.31 25.86
C LEU A 273 6.07 -12.15 26.38
N TYR A 274 5.21 -13.13 26.11
CA TYR A 274 3.86 -13.14 26.67
C TYR A 274 3.88 -13.06 28.20
N LEU A 275 4.73 -13.87 28.85
CA LEU A 275 4.86 -13.88 30.30
C LEU A 275 5.40 -12.55 30.83
N GLU A 276 6.38 -11.96 30.14
CA GLU A 276 6.90 -10.64 30.49
C GLU A 276 5.81 -9.56 30.45
N TYR A 277 4.96 -9.53 29.41
CA TYR A 277 3.90 -8.52 29.32
C TYR A 277 2.87 -8.61 30.45
N ILE A 278 2.48 -9.82 30.86
CA ILE A 278 1.50 -9.99 31.94
C ILE A 278 2.10 -9.80 33.34
N ASP A 279 3.41 -9.94 33.48
CA ASP A 279 4.12 -9.76 34.76
C ASP A 279 4.60 -8.32 34.97
N GLU A 280 4.98 -7.61 33.90
CA GLU A 280 5.51 -6.23 33.97
C GLU A 280 4.42 -5.17 34.07
N PHE A 281 3.30 -5.34 33.36
CA PHE A 281 2.25 -4.33 33.23
C PHE A 281 0.99 -4.70 33.99
N GLU A 282 0.42 -3.75 34.75
CA GLU A 282 -0.89 -3.92 35.37
C GLU A 282 -2.01 -3.86 34.31
N SER A 283 -1.85 -3.07 33.25
CA SER A 283 -2.76 -2.99 32.11
C SER A 283 -1.98 -3.02 30.79
N PRO A 284 -1.59 -4.21 30.27
CA PRO A 284 -0.65 -4.34 29.15
C PRO A 284 -1.09 -3.59 27.89
N ILE A 285 -2.39 -3.60 27.55
CA ILE A 285 -2.97 -2.90 26.40
C ILE A 285 -2.83 -1.37 26.49
N MET A 286 -2.84 -0.79 27.70
CA MET A 286 -2.77 0.66 27.91
C MET A 286 -1.34 1.15 28.15
N GLU A 287 -0.54 0.40 28.90
CA GLU A 287 0.82 0.79 29.29
C GLU A 287 1.87 0.38 28.26
N GLY A 288 1.71 -0.82 27.70
CA GLY A 288 2.62 -1.44 26.73
C GLY A 288 2.10 -1.41 25.29
N THR A 289 1.15 -0.53 24.94
CA THR A 289 0.39 -0.56 23.67
C THR A 289 1.26 -0.82 22.43
N CYS A 290 2.37 -0.10 22.27
CA CYS A 290 3.24 -0.22 21.09
C CYS A 290 3.95 -1.59 21.04
N ALA A 291 4.51 -2.04 22.17
CA ALA A 291 5.19 -3.32 22.26
C ALA A 291 4.20 -4.48 22.06
N LEU A 292 3.04 -4.41 22.71
CA LEU A 292 1.95 -5.37 22.53
C LEU A 292 1.46 -5.40 21.08
N TYR A 293 1.40 -4.27 20.39
CA TYR A 293 1.03 -4.25 18.97
C TYR A 293 2.01 -5.04 18.10
N TYR A 294 3.31 -4.90 18.32
CA TYR A 294 4.31 -5.68 17.59
C TYR A 294 4.25 -7.17 17.95
N TYR A 295 4.00 -7.49 19.22
CA TYR A 295 3.77 -8.86 19.66
C TYR A 295 2.58 -9.50 18.95
N VAL A 296 1.43 -8.82 18.95
CA VAL A 296 0.19 -9.27 18.29
C VAL A 296 0.38 -9.40 16.77
N LYS A 297 1.22 -8.56 16.15
CA LYS A 297 1.59 -8.74 14.75
C LYS A 297 2.49 -9.95 14.53
N SER A 298 3.47 -10.20 15.40
CA SER A 298 4.37 -11.35 15.30
C SER A 298 3.61 -12.67 15.41
N ILE A 299 2.76 -12.84 16.42
CA ILE A 299 1.94 -14.06 16.54
C ILE A 299 1.08 -14.29 15.31
N LYS A 300 0.61 -13.20 14.67
CA LYS A 300 -0.20 -13.29 13.45
C LYS A 300 0.61 -13.67 12.22
N ILE A 301 1.81 -13.11 12.05
CA ILE A 301 2.71 -13.46 10.94
C ILE A 301 3.12 -14.94 11.04
N LEU A 302 3.31 -15.42 12.26
CA LEU A 302 3.76 -16.79 12.56
C LEU A 302 2.60 -17.79 12.71
N ASP A 303 1.34 -17.34 12.61
CA ASP A 303 0.13 -18.16 12.83
C ASP A 303 0.09 -18.88 14.19
N ILE A 304 0.60 -18.22 15.24
CA ILE A 304 0.62 -18.73 16.62
C ILE A 304 -0.72 -18.40 17.30
N ASP A 305 -1.40 -19.44 17.80
CA ASP A 305 -2.58 -19.30 18.64
C ASP A 305 -2.19 -19.28 20.13
N ILE A 306 -2.50 -18.17 20.80
CA ILE A 306 -2.23 -17.99 22.23
C ILE A 306 -3.43 -18.36 23.11
N GLY A 307 -4.60 -18.62 22.53
CA GLY A 307 -5.82 -18.99 23.25
C GLY A 307 -6.54 -17.82 23.95
N ASP A 308 -7.87 -17.94 24.08
CA ASP A 308 -8.76 -16.88 24.55
C ASP A 308 -8.41 -16.37 25.97
N GLU A 309 -8.06 -17.27 26.89
CA GLU A 309 -7.72 -16.88 28.27
C GLU A 309 -6.49 -15.96 28.33
N ASN A 310 -5.49 -16.22 27.49
CA ASN A 310 -4.28 -15.40 27.42
C ASN A 310 -4.55 -14.07 26.71
N VAL A 311 -5.40 -14.08 25.67
CA VAL A 311 -5.90 -12.84 25.04
C VAL A 311 -6.55 -11.94 26.08
N HIS A 312 -7.39 -12.47 26.97
CA HIS A 312 -8.09 -11.69 27.98
C HIS A 312 -7.14 -11.03 28.99
N LYS A 313 -6.02 -11.67 29.33
CA LYS A 313 -5.00 -11.08 30.22
C LYS A 313 -4.25 -9.92 29.56
N LEU A 314 -3.92 -10.03 28.27
CA LEU A 314 -3.23 -8.98 27.53
C LEU A 314 -4.08 -7.72 27.35
N ILE A 315 -5.40 -7.89 27.27
CA ILE A 315 -6.36 -6.80 27.04
C ILE A 315 -7.04 -6.30 28.31
N ASP A 316 -6.70 -6.85 29.47
CA ASP A 316 -7.21 -6.36 30.74
C ASP A 316 -6.67 -4.95 31.00
N ALA A 317 -7.55 -4.08 31.50
CA ALA A 317 -7.26 -2.69 31.71
C ALA A 317 -8.14 -2.08 32.80
N ASP A 318 -7.51 -1.33 33.71
CA ASP A 318 -8.24 -0.55 34.71
C ASP A 318 -9.20 0.43 34.00
N PRO A 319 -10.51 0.45 34.35
CA PRO A 319 -11.48 1.42 33.84
C PRO A 319 -11.02 2.89 33.92
N ASP A 320 -10.16 3.23 34.86
CA ASP A 320 -9.60 4.57 35.02
C ASP A 320 -8.79 5.03 33.80
N TYR A 321 -8.14 4.13 33.06
CA TYR A 321 -7.43 4.48 31.83
C TYR A 321 -8.33 5.05 30.74
N PHE A 322 -9.63 4.72 30.75
CA PHE A 322 -10.61 5.19 29.76
C PHE A 322 -11.23 6.54 30.14
N LYS A 323 -10.82 7.15 31.26
CA LYS A 323 -11.21 8.53 31.59
C LYS A 323 -10.55 9.52 30.63
N GLU A 324 -11.30 10.56 30.28
CA GLU A 324 -10.85 11.63 29.36
C GLU A 324 -9.47 12.22 29.73
N SER A 325 -9.20 12.40 31.03
CA SER A 325 -7.91 12.93 31.51
C SER A 325 -6.70 12.06 31.18
N ASN A 326 -6.88 10.73 31.10
CA ASN A 326 -5.83 9.77 30.81
C ASN A 326 -5.69 9.57 29.30
N LEU A 327 -6.81 9.43 28.57
CA LEU A 327 -6.79 9.31 27.11
C LEU A 327 -6.16 10.53 26.42
N LYS A 328 -6.35 11.74 26.98
CA LYS A 328 -5.68 12.97 26.50
C LYS A 328 -4.15 12.93 26.58
N GLN A 329 -3.60 12.12 27.47
CA GLN A 329 -2.15 11.96 27.64
C GLN A 329 -1.56 10.92 26.68
N MET A 330 -2.41 10.08 26.07
CA MET A 330 -1.97 9.09 25.09
C MET A 330 -1.87 9.70 23.69
N GLU A 331 -0.93 9.19 22.91
CA GLU A 331 -0.81 9.51 21.48
C GLU A 331 -2.03 9.03 20.69
N THR A 332 -2.45 9.80 19.70
CA THR A 332 -3.56 9.44 18.81
C THR A 332 -3.30 8.10 18.13
N THR A 333 -2.04 7.82 17.80
CA THR A 333 -1.64 6.54 17.23
C THR A 333 -1.86 5.39 18.21
N CYS A 334 -1.48 5.55 19.49
CA CYS A 334 -1.71 4.52 20.50
C CYS A 334 -3.21 4.28 20.70
N LEU A 335 -4.01 5.34 20.77
CA LEU A 335 -5.48 5.24 20.87
C LEU A 335 -6.07 4.41 19.72
N ALA A 336 -5.68 4.70 18.48
CA ALA A 336 -6.14 3.94 17.32
C ALA A 336 -5.57 2.50 17.28
N VAL A 337 -4.35 2.29 17.76
CA VAL A 337 -3.71 0.97 17.86
C VAL A 337 -4.40 0.06 18.87
N ILE A 338 -4.85 0.57 20.01
CA ILE A 338 -5.64 -0.22 20.99
C ILE A 338 -6.85 -0.86 20.29
N LEU A 339 -7.60 -0.03 19.56
CA LEU A 339 -8.77 -0.49 18.79
C LEU A 339 -8.38 -1.50 17.71
N LYS A 340 -7.21 -1.31 17.07
CA LYS A 340 -6.67 -2.26 16.10
C LYS A 340 -6.26 -3.59 16.73
N ILE A 341 -5.64 -3.60 17.91
CA ILE A 341 -5.28 -4.81 18.64
C ILE A 341 -6.55 -5.64 18.93
N TYR A 342 -7.60 -5.00 19.45
CA TYR A 342 -8.88 -5.67 19.69
C TYR A 342 -9.45 -6.31 18.42
N LYS A 343 -9.32 -5.62 17.27
CA LYS A 343 -9.77 -6.15 15.97
C LYS A 343 -8.89 -7.31 15.49
N ILE A 344 -7.57 -7.23 15.63
CA ILE A 344 -6.66 -8.31 15.24
C ILE A 344 -6.93 -9.57 16.05
N LEU A 345 -7.12 -9.42 17.37
CA LEU A 345 -7.40 -10.52 18.30
C LEU A 345 -8.85 -11.04 18.22
N GLY A 346 -9.75 -10.38 17.48
CA GLY A 346 -11.12 -10.85 17.27
C GLY A 346 -12.08 -10.60 18.45
N ILE A 347 -11.71 -9.70 19.35
CA ILE A 347 -12.42 -9.41 20.61
C ILE A 347 -13.09 -8.02 20.62
N PHE A 348 -13.00 -7.28 19.51
CA PHE A 348 -13.52 -5.90 19.41
C PHE A 348 -14.97 -5.78 19.90
N ASP A 349 -15.85 -6.70 19.49
CA ASP A 349 -17.28 -6.68 19.85
C ASP A 349 -17.55 -7.17 21.28
N GLN A 350 -16.53 -7.64 22.00
CA GLN A 350 -16.61 -8.11 23.39
C GLN A 350 -16.24 -7.00 24.39
N ILE A 351 -15.59 -5.93 23.93
CA ILE A 351 -15.22 -4.79 24.76
C ILE A 351 -16.45 -3.92 25.04
N GLU A 352 -16.55 -3.41 26.27
CA GLU A 352 -17.61 -2.48 26.67
C GLU A 352 -17.69 -1.28 25.71
N THR A 353 -18.89 -1.01 25.22
CA THR A 353 -19.12 0.03 24.19
C THR A 353 -18.68 1.41 24.67
N GLU A 354 -18.85 1.70 25.97
CA GLU A 354 -18.44 2.96 26.58
C GLU A 354 -16.93 3.19 26.49
N LYS A 355 -16.12 2.13 26.64
CA LYS A 355 -14.65 2.19 26.53
C LYS A 355 -14.21 2.51 25.11
N ILE A 356 -14.80 1.83 24.13
CA ILE A 356 -14.55 2.07 22.70
C ILE A 356 -14.93 3.51 22.34
N GLN A 357 -16.13 3.95 22.74
CA GLN A 357 -16.62 5.30 22.47
C GLN A 357 -15.74 6.39 23.09
N ALA A 358 -15.19 6.16 24.30
CA ALA A 358 -14.29 7.12 24.94
C ALA A 358 -13.00 7.32 24.11
N ILE A 359 -12.42 6.23 23.60
CA ILE A 359 -11.24 6.29 22.71
C ILE A 359 -11.60 6.98 21.39
N GLU A 360 -12.69 6.56 20.74
CA GLU A 360 -13.14 7.13 19.46
C GLU A 360 -13.45 8.62 19.57
N GLN A 361 -14.07 9.06 20.66
CA GLN A 361 -14.34 10.47 20.91
C GLN A 361 -13.05 11.28 20.99
N GLU A 362 -12.03 10.78 21.69
CA GLU A 362 -10.75 11.46 21.80
C GLU A 362 -9.99 11.49 20.47
N ILE A 363 -10.04 10.41 19.68
CA ILE A 363 -9.51 10.40 18.30
C ILE A 363 -10.19 11.48 17.46
N ASN A 364 -11.53 11.52 17.47
CA ASN A 364 -12.32 12.47 16.69
C ASN A 364 -12.06 13.93 17.08
N ASN A 365 -11.86 14.21 18.37
CA ASN A 365 -11.49 15.55 18.87
C ASN A 365 -10.17 16.07 18.27
N ARG A 366 -9.29 15.17 17.81
CA ARG A 366 -7.97 15.50 17.26
C ARG A 366 -7.95 15.62 15.73
N ILE A 367 -9.08 15.40 15.07
CA ILE A 367 -9.26 15.58 13.62
C ILE A 367 -9.70 17.02 13.36
N SER A 368 -8.77 17.88 12.90
CA SER A 368 -9.05 19.30 12.67
C SER A 368 -8.72 19.72 11.24
N GLY A 369 -9.72 20.17 10.48
CA GLY A 369 -9.55 20.62 9.10
C GLY A 369 -8.92 19.54 8.22
N ASP A 370 -7.70 19.81 7.74
CA ASP A 370 -6.95 18.94 6.83
C ASP A 370 -5.87 18.09 7.55
N VAL A 371 -5.84 18.10 8.89
CA VAL A 371 -4.79 17.42 9.68
C VAL A 371 -5.35 16.57 10.80
N ILE A 372 -4.58 15.55 11.16
CA ILE A 372 -4.82 14.69 12.32
C ILE A 372 -3.64 14.88 13.27
N LYS A 373 -3.93 15.35 14.49
CA LYS A 373 -2.91 15.68 15.49
C LYS A 373 -2.48 14.45 16.29
N GLN A 374 -1.23 14.41 16.73
CA GLN A 374 -0.68 13.36 17.60
C GLN A 374 -1.20 13.46 19.05
N TYR A 375 -1.45 14.68 19.51
CA TYR A 375 -2.01 15.02 20.83
C TYR A 375 -3.00 16.18 20.66
N PRO A 376 -3.85 16.51 21.65
CA PRO A 376 -4.83 17.61 21.53
C PRO A 376 -4.22 18.94 21.05
N ASP A 377 -3.07 19.29 21.63
CA ASP A 377 -2.29 20.49 21.28
C ASP A 377 -0.98 20.16 20.54
N GLY A 378 -0.85 18.92 20.04
CA GLY A 378 0.35 18.41 19.39
C GLY A 378 0.46 18.76 17.91
N LEU A 379 1.62 18.41 17.34
CA LEU A 379 1.85 18.45 15.90
C LEU A 379 1.04 17.36 15.19
N TYR A 380 0.81 17.55 13.90
CA TYR A 380 0.29 16.49 13.02
C TYR A 380 1.42 15.50 12.67
N SER A 381 1.09 14.25 12.46
CA SER A 381 2.03 13.17 12.09
C SER A 381 1.44 12.29 11.00
N SER A 382 2.30 11.65 10.21
CA SER A 382 1.86 10.69 9.19
C SER A 382 1.32 9.42 9.82
N GLU A 383 1.87 9.05 10.98
CA GLU A 383 1.45 7.86 11.73
C GLU A 383 0.01 8.01 12.23
N ALA A 384 -0.32 9.12 12.91
CA ALA A 384 -1.69 9.37 13.34
C ALA A 384 -2.64 9.43 12.15
N THR A 385 -2.20 10.03 11.04
CA THR A 385 -3.00 10.08 9.80
C THR A 385 -3.33 8.67 9.30
N TYR A 386 -2.33 7.79 9.18
CA TYR A 386 -2.51 6.41 8.75
C TYR A 386 -3.43 5.63 9.69
N TYR A 387 -3.16 5.64 11.00
CA TYR A 387 -3.90 4.82 11.95
C TYR A 387 -5.34 5.28 12.16
N VAL A 388 -5.61 6.59 12.07
CA VAL A 388 -6.99 7.09 12.12
C VAL A 388 -7.74 6.75 10.84
N LEU A 389 -7.13 6.91 9.65
CA LEU A 389 -7.73 6.44 8.39
C LEU A 389 -8.05 4.95 8.46
N PHE A 390 -7.11 4.14 8.95
CA PHE A 390 -7.30 2.70 9.09
C PHE A 390 -8.39 2.36 10.11
N HIS A 391 -8.46 3.10 11.23
CA HIS A 391 -9.50 2.93 12.24
C HIS A 391 -10.91 3.15 11.67
N HIS A 392 -11.13 4.25 10.95
CA HIS A 392 -12.42 4.47 10.30
C HIS A 392 -12.72 3.41 9.22
N TYR A 393 -11.70 2.90 8.53
CA TYR A 393 -11.87 1.82 7.55
C TYR A 393 -12.28 0.49 8.18
N MET A 394 -11.67 0.08 9.30
CA MET A 394 -12.05 -1.16 9.98
C MET A 394 -13.43 -1.10 10.64
N ARG A 395 -14.01 0.10 10.78
CA ARG A 395 -15.32 0.39 11.37
C ARG A 395 -16.42 0.65 10.34
N ASP A 396 -16.11 0.66 9.05
CA ASP A 396 -17.03 1.07 7.97
C ASP A 396 -17.52 2.53 8.12
N GLU A 397 -16.67 3.39 8.68
CA GLU A 397 -16.97 4.77 9.06
C GLU A 397 -16.16 5.82 8.27
N ILE A 398 -15.51 5.40 7.18
CA ILE A 398 -14.68 6.25 6.31
C ILE A 398 -15.43 7.48 5.77
N GLU A 399 -16.75 7.37 5.58
CA GLU A 399 -17.61 8.47 5.14
C GLU A 399 -17.48 9.71 6.05
N GLN A 400 -17.19 9.53 7.34
CA GLN A 400 -16.98 10.63 8.29
C GLN A 400 -15.78 11.52 7.91
N LEU A 401 -14.82 10.96 7.16
CA LEU A 401 -13.62 11.66 6.76
C LEU A 401 -13.74 12.32 5.38
N LYS A 402 -14.78 12.05 4.58
CA LYS A 402 -14.86 12.38 3.13
C LYS A 402 -14.57 13.84 2.74
N ASP A 403 -14.80 14.78 3.66
CA ASP A 403 -14.64 16.22 3.42
C ASP A 403 -13.32 16.78 3.98
N LYS A 404 -12.47 15.94 4.56
CA LYS A 404 -11.16 16.32 5.09
C LYS A 404 -10.12 16.24 3.98
N ASN A 405 -9.39 17.32 3.68
CA ASN A 405 -8.37 17.27 2.63
C ASN A 405 -7.00 16.79 3.17
N LEU A 406 -6.96 15.50 3.55
CA LEU A 406 -5.76 14.86 4.12
C LEU A 406 -4.64 14.66 3.10
N LEU A 407 -5.01 14.43 1.83
CA LEU A 407 -4.09 14.06 0.76
C LEU A 407 -2.98 15.09 0.51
N ARG A 408 -3.30 16.39 0.62
CA ARG A 408 -2.30 17.46 0.48
C ARG A 408 -1.12 17.25 1.43
N ASN A 409 -1.41 17.04 2.71
CA ASN A 409 -0.39 16.97 3.74
C ASN A 409 0.46 15.69 3.61
N ILE A 410 -0.15 14.59 3.16
CA ILE A 410 0.55 13.34 2.86
C ILE A 410 1.55 13.56 1.73
N ILE A 411 1.11 14.14 0.60
CA ILE A 411 1.99 14.43 -0.55
C ILE A 411 3.13 15.37 -0.14
N ASP A 412 2.81 16.50 0.51
CA ASP A 412 3.80 17.50 0.92
C ASP A 412 4.84 16.94 1.91
N ARG A 413 4.47 15.96 2.75
CA ARG A 413 5.42 15.26 3.64
C ARG A 413 6.34 14.32 2.89
N ILE A 414 5.82 13.54 1.95
CA ILE A 414 6.65 12.65 1.12
C ILE A 414 7.73 13.46 0.40
N TYR A 415 7.35 14.54 -0.28
CA TYR A 415 8.32 15.38 -0.98
C TYR A 415 9.39 15.96 -0.05
N ARG A 416 8.97 16.56 1.08
CA ARG A 416 9.92 17.15 2.04
C ARG A 416 10.85 16.11 2.65
N ASN A 417 10.34 14.94 2.98
CA ASN A 417 11.13 13.90 3.63
C ASN A 417 12.14 13.30 2.65
N LEU A 418 11.74 13.06 1.39
CA LEU A 418 12.66 12.58 0.34
C LEU A 418 13.78 13.56 0.04
N GLU A 419 13.53 14.87 0.14
CA GLU A 419 14.55 15.90 -0.12
C GLU A 419 15.71 15.89 0.89
N VAL A 420 15.48 15.40 2.10
CA VAL A 420 16.46 15.37 3.19
C VAL A 420 16.84 13.94 3.62
N LEU A 421 16.28 12.94 2.94
CA LEU A 421 16.58 11.54 3.22
C LEU A 421 17.99 11.22 2.72
N ASP A 422 18.81 10.73 3.62
CA ASP A 422 20.13 10.18 3.37
C ASP A 422 20.19 8.79 4.00
N PHE A 423 20.73 7.82 3.28
CA PHE A 423 20.82 6.44 3.73
C PHE A 423 22.23 6.19 4.27
N SER A 424 22.37 6.34 5.58
CA SER A 424 23.63 6.14 6.30
C SER A 424 23.38 5.62 7.73
N GLU A 425 24.46 5.41 8.49
CA GLU A 425 24.35 5.10 9.92
C GLU A 425 23.61 6.18 10.72
N ASP A 426 23.60 7.42 10.24
CA ASP A 426 22.94 8.57 10.85
C ASP A 426 21.48 8.76 10.37
N THR A 427 20.93 7.81 9.61
CA THR A 427 19.56 7.91 9.09
C THR A 427 18.55 8.07 10.22
N SER A 428 17.74 9.13 10.15
CA SER A 428 16.71 9.37 11.16
C SER A 428 15.52 8.40 11.01
N TYR A 429 15.28 7.60 12.06
CA TYR A 429 14.08 6.76 12.14
C TYR A 429 12.78 7.55 12.03
N ASP A 430 12.73 8.74 12.65
CA ASP A 430 11.55 9.60 12.60
C ASP A 430 11.24 10.02 11.17
N LEU A 431 12.28 10.36 10.38
CA LEU A 431 12.14 10.75 8.99
C LEU A 431 11.64 9.57 8.13
N LEU A 432 12.28 8.40 8.26
CA LEU A 432 11.88 7.20 7.54
C LEU A 432 10.47 6.75 7.92
N SER A 433 10.13 6.76 9.21
CA SER A 433 8.80 6.41 9.70
C SER A 433 7.73 7.34 9.12
N GLU A 434 7.98 8.66 9.13
CA GLU A 434 7.05 9.62 8.55
C GLU A 434 6.84 9.42 7.04
N LEU A 435 7.90 9.09 6.30
CA LEU A 435 7.81 8.74 4.88
C LEU A 435 7.01 7.43 4.70
N PHE A 436 7.32 6.41 5.47
CA PHE A 436 6.66 5.10 5.45
C PHE A 436 5.15 5.22 5.71
N TYR A 437 4.73 5.88 6.80
CA TYR A 437 3.31 6.03 7.11
C TYR A 437 2.58 6.97 6.14
N SER A 438 3.29 7.90 5.49
CA SER A 438 2.72 8.67 4.38
C SER A 438 2.40 7.78 3.19
N CYS A 439 3.31 6.87 2.81
CA CYS A 439 3.06 5.88 1.76
C CYS A 439 1.93 4.94 2.14
N GLU A 440 1.90 4.40 3.36
CA GLU A 440 0.81 3.55 3.85
C GLU A 440 -0.55 4.28 3.82
N SER A 441 -0.59 5.57 4.13
CA SER A 441 -1.81 6.38 3.99
C SER A 441 -2.25 6.49 2.52
N LEU A 442 -1.32 6.65 1.57
CA LEU A 442 -1.64 6.61 0.14
C LEU A 442 -2.22 5.26 -0.29
N LYS A 443 -1.71 4.14 0.24
CA LYS A 443 -2.32 2.81 0.00
C LYS A 443 -3.77 2.80 0.42
N LEU A 444 -4.09 3.25 1.63
CA LEU A 444 -5.48 3.29 2.11
C LEU A 444 -6.37 4.13 1.16
N LEU A 445 -5.92 5.33 0.79
CA LEU A 445 -6.69 6.23 -0.08
C LEU A 445 -6.95 5.65 -1.49
N ASN A 446 -6.06 4.79 -2.00
CA ASN A 446 -6.16 4.25 -3.36
C ASN A 446 -6.77 2.86 -3.46
N CYS A 447 -6.55 2.02 -2.44
CA CYS A 447 -6.88 0.59 -2.46
C CYS A 447 -8.14 0.25 -1.68
N ILE A 448 -8.67 1.20 -0.89
CA ILE A 448 -9.99 1.05 -0.29
C ILE A 448 -11.04 1.39 -1.35
N GLU A 449 -11.76 0.37 -1.80
CA GLU A 449 -12.85 0.48 -2.77
C GLU A 449 -14.14 1.01 -2.13
N GLU A 450 -14.09 2.21 -1.55
CA GLU A 450 -15.25 2.92 -1.02
C GLU A 450 -15.38 4.29 -1.69
N LYS A 451 -16.61 4.71 -2.01
CA LYS A 451 -16.89 5.96 -2.73
C LYS A 451 -16.28 7.18 -2.03
N ALA A 452 -16.30 7.22 -0.70
CA ALA A 452 -15.68 8.30 0.09
C ALA A 452 -14.17 8.44 -0.16
N MET A 453 -13.43 7.34 -0.33
CA MET A 453 -11.99 7.37 -0.62
C MET A 453 -11.70 7.90 -2.02
N LEU A 454 -12.51 7.52 -3.01
CA LEU A 454 -12.42 8.11 -4.33
C LEU A 454 -12.78 9.60 -4.33
N LEU A 455 -13.77 10.01 -3.54
CA LEU A 455 -14.12 11.42 -3.40
C LEU A 455 -12.98 12.23 -2.79
N HIS A 456 -12.24 11.69 -1.82
CA HIS A 456 -11.00 12.31 -1.31
C HIS A 456 -10.00 12.60 -2.43
N LEU A 457 -9.71 11.59 -3.25
CA LEU A 457 -8.79 11.72 -4.38
C LEU A 457 -9.32 12.72 -5.42
N ALA A 458 -10.59 12.59 -5.83
CA ALA A 458 -11.23 13.44 -6.83
C ALA A 458 -11.28 14.91 -6.39
N LYS A 459 -11.77 15.19 -5.18
CA LYS A 459 -11.87 16.54 -4.61
C LYS A 459 -10.51 17.21 -4.47
N TYR A 460 -9.41 16.46 -4.37
CA TYR A 460 -8.07 17.04 -4.35
C TYR A 460 -7.45 17.17 -5.76
N LEU A 461 -7.46 16.10 -6.56
CA LEU A 461 -6.66 15.94 -7.78
C LEU A 461 -7.37 16.37 -9.08
N PHE A 462 -8.69 16.30 -9.13
CA PHE A 462 -9.46 16.44 -10.37
C PHE A 462 -10.29 17.73 -10.41
N PRO A 463 -10.64 18.27 -11.60
CA PRO A 463 -11.62 19.35 -11.74
C PRO A 463 -12.94 19.05 -11.02
N GLN A 464 -13.64 20.10 -10.59
CA GLN A 464 -14.82 19.98 -9.73
C GLN A 464 -15.94 19.19 -10.40
N GLU A 465 -16.06 19.30 -11.73
CA GLU A 465 -17.02 18.61 -12.56
C GLU A 465 -16.93 17.08 -12.40
N ILE A 466 -15.73 16.54 -12.18
CA ILE A 466 -15.49 15.11 -12.00
C ILE A 466 -15.87 14.68 -10.58
N SER A 467 -15.47 15.46 -9.57
CA SER A 467 -15.88 15.17 -8.19
C SER A 467 -17.39 15.26 -8.03
N ASP A 468 -18.06 16.22 -8.69
CA ASP A 468 -19.51 16.37 -8.67
C ASP A 468 -20.20 15.18 -9.36
N ALA A 469 -19.65 14.68 -10.47
CA ALA A 469 -20.17 13.50 -11.15
C ALA A 469 -20.13 12.27 -10.24
N ILE A 470 -19.01 12.05 -9.53
CA ILE A 470 -18.89 10.96 -8.57
C ILE A 470 -19.82 11.18 -7.37
N GLU A 471 -19.85 12.38 -6.79
CA GLU A 471 -20.63 12.68 -5.59
C GLU A 471 -22.14 12.46 -5.82
N ASN A 472 -22.65 12.89 -6.97
CA ASN A 472 -24.07 12.79 -7.34
C ASN A 472 -24.49 11.40 -7.85
N SER A 473 -23.53 10.49 -8.07
CA SER A 473 -23.83 9.12 -8.51
C SER A 473 -24.54 8.31 -7.44
N THR A 474 -25.64 7.64 -7.79
CA THR A 474 -26.31 6.67 -6.91
C THR A 474 -25.66 5.29 -6.98
N ASP A 475 -25.20 4.91 -8.18
CA ASP A 475 -24.64 3.61 -8.48
C ASP A 475 -23.18 3.79 -8.90
N PHE A 476 -22.29 3.76 -7.92
CA PHE A 476 -20.84 3.73 -8.18
C PHE A 476 -20.34 2.30 -8.06
N THR A 477 -19.78 1.76 -9.15
CA THR A 477 -19.18 0.43 -9.17
C THR A 477 -17.73 0.52 -9.63
N PHE A 478 -16.85 -0.17 -8.92
CA PHE A 478 -15.44 -0.28 -9.28
C PHE A 478 -15.26 -1.25 -10.47
N ASP A 479 -14.43 -0.87 -11.44
CA ASP A 479 -14.17 -1.67 -12.64
C ASP A 479 -13.15 -2.77 -12.33
N LYS A 480 -13.63 -3.88 -11.76
CA LYS A 480 -12.80 -5.04 -11.37
C LYS A 480 -12.35 -5.91 -12.53
N THR A 481 -12.81 -5.61 -13.74
CA THR A 481 -12.53 -6.40 -14.94
C THR A 481 -11.34 -5.85 -15.71
N ASN A 482 -11.26 -4.53 -15.89
CA ASN A 482 -10.26 -3.93 -16.78
C ASN A 482 -8.99 -3.44 -16.07
N PHE A 483 -8.95 -3.49 -14.74
CA PHE A 483 -7.78 -3.12 -13.93
C PHE A 483 -7.55 -4.14 -12.83
N ARG A 484 -6.30 -4.27 -12.36
CA ARG A 484 -5.99 -5.01 -11.14
C ARG A 484 -6.40 -4.15 -9.95
N HIS A 485 -7.07 -4.78 -8.99
CA HIS A 485 -7.45 -4.13 -7.73
C HIS A 485 -6.72 -4.77 -6.59
N LEU A 486 -5.89 -3.97 -5.93
CA LEU A 486 -5.33 -4.30 -4.65
C LEU A 486 -6.35 -3.90 -3.59
N GLY A 487 -6.65 -4.82 -2.67
CA GLY A 487 -7.45 -4.56 -1.49
C GLY A 487 -6.59 -4.30 -0.26
N VAL A 488 -7.21 -3.85 0.82
CA VAL A 488 -6.58 -3.76 2.14
C VAL A 488 -7.42 -4.54 3.14
N SER A 489 -6.80 -5.45 3.87
CA SER A 489 -7.46 -6.22 4.93
C SER A 489 -7.97 -5.29 6.03
N LYS A 490 -9.29 -5.30 6.27
CA LYS A 490 -9.92 -4.57 7.40
C LYS A 490 -9.42 -5.06 8.77
N ARG A 491 -8.84 -6.26 8.85
CA ARG A 491 -8.31 -6.84 10.09
C ARG A 491 -6.84 -6.50 10.32
N THR A 492 -6.00 -6.59 9.29
CA THR A 492 -4.53 -6.48 9.45
C THR A 492 -3.94 -5.18 8.87
N GLY A 493 -4.56 -4.63 7.82
CA GLY A 493 -4.00 -3.53 7.03
C GLY A 493 -3.01 -3.98 5.95
N GLU A 494 -2.84 -5.28 5.77
CA GLU A 494 -2.03 -5.85 4.69
C GLU A 494 -2.75 -5.77 3.34
N THR A 495 -1.95 -5.75 2.28
CA THR A 495 -2.44 -5.76 0.90
C THR A 495 -3.04 -7.12 0.57
N ILE A 496 -4.22 -7.12 -0.05
CA ILE A 496 -4.90 -8.31 -0.58
C ILE A 496 -4.82 -8.27 -2.10
N TYR A 497 -4.40 -9.37 -2.73
CA TYR A 497 -4.12 -9.50 -4.16
C TYR A 497 -5.18 -10.34 -4.91
#